data_AF-A0A378N6X3-F1
#
_entry.id   AF-A0A378N6X3-F1
#
_cell.length_a   1.000
_cell.length_b   1.000
_cell.length_c   1.000
_cell.angle_alpha   90.00
_cell.angle_beta   90.00
_cell.angle_gamma   90.00
#
_symmetry.space_group_name_H-M   'P 1'
#
loop_
_entity.id
_entity.type
_entity.pdbx_description
1 polymer ?
#
loop_
_entity_poly.entity_id
_entity_poly.type
_entity_poly.pdbx_seq_one_letter_code
_entity_poly.pdbx_strand_id
1 'polypeptide(L)' 'MRKLLVITALTLCTTPVFAADKNVIFSCTSTEGKPLTVKRVGNDYEYSYDKNNLQKSD' A
#
# COMPACT_ATOMS: atom_id res chain seq x y z
N MET A 1 -14.95 -30.43 -35.13
CA MET A 1 -14.65 -29.05 -34.68
C MET A 1 -14.90 -28.96 -33.19
N ARG A 2 -13.83 -29.01 -32.37
CA ARG A 2 -13.89 -28.95 -30.90
C ARG A 2 -12.69 -28.16 -30.38
N LYS A 3 -12.65 -26.85 -30.57
CA LYS A 3 -11.62 -25.97 -29.98
C LYS A 3 -12.22 -24.58 -29.77
N LEU A 4 -13.23 -24.46 -28.92
CA LEU A 4 -13.82 -23.17 -28.54
C LEU A 4 -14.02 -23.04 -27.02
N LEU A 5 -13.07 -23.54 -26.22
CA LEU A 5 -13.12 -23.46 -24.76
C LEU A 5 -11.75 -23.11 -24.17
N VAL A 6 -11.12 -22.02 -24.60
CA VAL A 6 -9.82 -21.56 -24.02
C VAL A 6 -9.81 -20.06 -23.71
N ILE A 7 -10.95 -19.43 -23.39
CA ILE A 7 -10.97 -17.96 -23.17
C ILE A 7 -11.38 -17.56 -21.74
N THR A 8 -11.78 -18.46 -20.84
CA THR A 8 -12.32 -18.05 -19.53
C THR A 8 -11.34 -18.05 -18.35
N ALA A 9 -10.05 -18.33 -18.53
CA ALA A 9 -9.13 -18.50 -17.38
C ALA A 9 -8.23 -17.28 -17.04
N LEU A 10 -8.31 -16.17 -17.78
CA LEU A 10 -7.36 -15.04 -17.62
C LEU A 10 -7.85 -13.90 -16.70
N THR A 11 -9.03 -14.00 -16.08
CA THR A 11 -9.60 -12.90 -15.27
C THR A 11 -9.30 -12.96 -13.77
N LEU A 12 -8.49 -13.90 -13.29
CA LEU A 12 -8.30 -14.13 -11.84
C LEU A 12 -7.02 -13.55 -11.21
N CYS A 13 -6.19 -12.80 -11.94
CA CYS A 13 -4.90 -12.34 -11.40
C CYS A 13 -4.69 -10.83 -11.36
N THR A 14 -5.74 -10.05 -11.09
CA THR A 14 -5.55 -8.67 -10.62
C THR A 14 -6.19 -8.53 -9.25
N THR A 15 -5.53 -9.08 -8.23
CA THR A 15 -5.78 -8.61 -6.87
C THR A 15 -5.40 -7.13 -6.85
N PRO A 16 -6.32 -6.20 -6.52
CA PRO A 16 -5.90 -4.85 -6.21
C PRO A 16 -5.00 -4.96 -4.98
N VAL A 17 -3.69 -4.86 -5.22
CA VAL A 17 -2.73 -4.59 -4.15
C VAL A 17 -3.15 -3.25 -3.53
N PHE A 18 -3.06 -3.18 -2.20
CA PHE A 18 -3.39 -2.04 -1.34
C PHE A 18 -4.86 -1.94 -0.90
N ALA A 19 -5.27 -2.86 -0.02
CA ALA A 19 -6.00 -2.42 1.16
C ALA A 19 -5.02 -1.59 1.99
N ALA A 20 -4.85 -0.32 1.62
CA ALA A 20 -4.13 0.63 2.44
C ALA A 20 -4.79 0.62 3.83
N ASP A 21 -4.00 0.39 4.87
CA ASP A 21 -4.42 0.57 6.26
C ASP A 21 -5.17 1.92 6.33
N LYS A 22 -6.40 1.92 6.84
CA LYS A 22 -7.28 3.11 6.80
C LYS A 22 -6.65 4.34 7.48
N ASN A 23 -5.65 4.10 8.32
CA ASN A 23 -4.92 5.14 9.03
C ASN A 23 -3.71 5.65 8.23
N VAL A 24 -3.26 4.92 7.19
CA VAL A 24 -2.16 5.33 6.31
C VAL A 24 -2.69 6.30 5.26
N ILE A 25 -2.28 7.57 5.39
CA ILE A 25 -2.67 8.65 4.48
C ILE A 25 -1.76 8.66 3.24
N PHE A 26 -0.50 8.32 3.45
CA PHE A 26 0.51 8.33 2.40
C PHE A 26 1.55 7.24 2.65
N SER A 27 1.94 6.53 1.59
CA SER A 27 3.03 5.56 1.62
C SER A 27 3.79 5.61 0.31
N CYS A 28 5.11 5.68 0.38
CA CYS A 28 5.99 5.56 -0.78
C CYS A 28 7.29 4.86 -0.42
N THR A 29 8.07 4.52 -1.43
CA THR A 29 9.44 4.03 -1.26
C THR A 29 10.39 5.14 -1.68
N SER A 30 11.36 5.47 -0.84
CA SER A 30 12.39 6.46 -1.18
C SER A 30 13.29 5.96 -2.31
N THR A 31 14.07 6.85 -2.92
CA THR A 31 15.07 6.51 -3.93
C THR A 31 16.14 5.52 -3.42
N GLU A 32 16.31 5.43 -2.10
CA GLU A 32 17.21 4.48 -1.43
C GLU A 32 16.56 3.13 -1.14
N GLY A 33 15.30 2.92 -1.56
CA GLY A 33 14.54 1.70 -1.29
C GLY A 33 13.93 1.63 0.11
N LYS A 34 14.00 2.69 0.91
CA LYS A 34 13.47 2.72 2.28
C LYS A 34 11.98 3.09 2.29
N PRO A 35 11.14 2.40 3.09
CA PRO A 35 9.73 2.72 3.17
C PRO A 35 9.51 4.03 3.92
N LEU A 36 8.59 4.84 3.39
CA LEU A 36 8.09 6.08 3.96
C LEU A 36 6.60 5.91 4.19
N THR A 37 6.12 6.24 5.39
CA THR A 37 4.69 6.16 5.71
C THR A 37 4.26 7.32 6.59
N VAL A 38 3.12 7.91 6.27
CA VAL A 38 2.44 8.89 7.11
C VAL A 38 1.11 8.29 7.55
N LYS A 39 0.92 8.23 8.86
CA LYS A 39 -0.29 7.68 9.48
C LYS A 39 -0.99 8.72 10.32
N ARG A 40 -2.31 8.66 10.38
CA ARG A 40 -3.10 9.38 11.37
C ARG A 40 -3.15 8.56 12.66
N VAL A 41 -2.80 9.18 13.78
CA VAL A 41 -2.88 8.57 15.12
C VAL A 41 -3.70 9.50 15.99
N GLY A 42 -5.00 9.20 16.14
CA GLY A 42 -5.93 10.10 16.81
C GLY A 42 -6.12 11.42 16.04
N ASN A 43 -5.73 12.53 16.66
CA ASN A 43 -5.73 13.86 16.04
C ASN A 43 -4.38 14.26 15.42
N ASP A 44 -3.33 13.48 15.66
CA ASP A 44 -1.98 13.80 15.20
C ASP A 44 -1.57 12.96 14.00
N TYR A 45 -0.38 13.28 13.46
CA TYR A 45 0.25 12.54 12.38
C TYR A 45 1.56 11.91 12.86
N GLU A 46 1.72 10.62 12.57
CA GLU A 46 2.96 9.88 12.78
C GLU A 46 3.69 9.74 11.44
N TYR A 47 4.97 10.08 11.44
CA TYR A 47 5.86 9.89 10.32
C TYR A 47 6.81 8.72 10.61
N SER A 48 6.88 7.78 9.69
CA SER A 48 7.81 6.65 9.74
C SER A 48 8.74 6.69 8.53
N TYR A 49 10.05 6.63 8.79
CA TYR A 49 11.07 6.34 7.79
C TYR A 49 11.83 5.08 8.20
N ASP A 50 11.76 4.04 7.38
CA ASP A 50 12.34 2.74 7.69
C ASP A 50 11.80 2.21 9.04
N LYS A 51 12.66 2.04 10.06
CA LYS A 51 12.29 1.62 11.43
C LYS A 51 12.22 2.78 12.43
N ASN A 52 12.44 4.01 11.97
CA ASN A 52 12.46 5.19 12.82
C ASN A 52 11.11 5.90 12.73
N ASN A 53 10.43 6.00 13.88
CA ASN A 53 9.17 6.71 14.01
C ASN A 53 9.43 8.07 14.67
N LEU A 54 8.95 9.14 14.04
CA LEU A 54 8.95 10.49 14.58
C LEU A 54 7.49 10.94 14.71
N GLN A 55 7.06 11.17 15.94
CA GLN A 55 5.75 11.71 16.23
C GLN A 55 5.86 13.23 16.36
N LYS A 56 5.10 13.97 15.55
CA LYS A 56 5.00 15.43 15.65
C LYS A 56 3.68 15.73 16.39
N SER A 57 3.78 16.19 17.63
CA SER A 57 2.67 16.81 18.36
C SER A 57 2.63 18.29 17.99
N ASP A 58 1.46 18.81 17.65
CA ASP A 58 1.19 20.25 17.63
C ASP A 58 1.13 20.81 19.06
#